data_AF-A0A660CK72-F1
#
_entry.id   AF-A0A660CK72-F1
#
_cell.length_a   1.000
_cell.length_b   1.000
_cell.length_c   1.000
_cell.angle_alpha   90.00
_cell.angle_beta   90.00
_cell.angle_gamma   90.00
#
_symmetry.space_group_name_H-M   'P 1'
#
loop_
_entity.id
_entity.type
_entity.pdbx_description
1 polymer ?
#
loop_
_entity_poly.entity_id
_entity_poly.type
_entity_poly.pdbx_seq_one_letter_code
_entity_poly.pdbx_strand_id
1 'polypeptide(L)'
;MVTVTVENRLRQLAFGDVPHPETRSRHRIVAAARTDRECWLAAVALGARGHYAAAATLLQPLIHGAGAGAGSGGAVLSSLAASTLASHRRQLGGHAAALRLDGLALARITASPDRPEPGPAGPMAQDADGVDAAGAWADALLGLAADRLGTGRPDLAGGLVARVLSGTGSRGGSGDTGASDRSGDRAGTECAAGVEPAVLSWRSRVRAGWVGAEAALAGGDPQTAVGRAEAALAVLAEPADPAVPAHAAAPAAAADPTDPAAPAGTADLNGPADPGALGPRVPRHRAKSELVLAAALAARGGGQDRVRAGELVDSALEVIETRGLRSLSWPALLLAADLAQGGRGAQHRARATREVHALLRSADPEARRLAVSSPWMPI
;
A
#
# COMPACT_ATOMS: atom_id res chain seq x y z
N MET A 1 -10.40 10.52 -29.97
CA MET A 1 -9.82 9.37 -29.23
C MET A 1 -8.73 9.92 -28.32
N VAL A 2 -8.85 9.72 -27.01
CA VAL A 2 -7.86 10.19 -26.03
C VAL A 2 -6.78 9.12 -25.86
N THR A 3 -5.52 9.44 -26.14
CA THR A 3 -4.40 8.51 -25.96
C THR A 3 -4.11 8.35 -24.48
N VAL A 4 -4.35 7.15 -23.92
CA VAL A 4 -4.00 6.86 -22.52
C VAL A 4 -2.48 6.68 -22.41
N THR A 5 -1.84 7.51 -21.59
CA THR A 5 -0.40 7.46 -21.32
C THR A 5 0.01 6.14 -20.65
N VAL A 6 1.29 5.74 -20.81
CA VAL A 6 1.85 4.56 -20.15
C VAL A 6 1.72 4.67 -18.63
N GLU A 7 1.99 5.85 -18.06
CA GLU A 7 1.78 6.13 -16.64
C GLU A 7 0.34 5.82 -16.20
N ASN A 8 -0.67 6.32 -16.92
CA ASN A 8 -2.07 6.10 -16.54
C ASN A 8 -2.44 4.61 -16.55
N ARG A 9 -1.91 3.82 -17.50
CA ARG A 9 -2.13 2.37 -17.52
C ARG A 9 -1.43 1.68 -16.37
N LEU A 10 -0.19 2.05 -16.07
CA LEU A 10 0.55 1.49 -14.93
C LEU A 10 -0.11 1.86 -13.61
N ARG A 11 -0.67 3.06 -13.51
CA ARG A 11 -1.49 3.49 -12.37
C ARG A 11 -2.77 2.67 -12.24
N GLN A 12 -3.47 2.40 -13.35
CA GLN A 12 -4.62 1.50 -13.35
C GLN A 12 -4.25 0.05 -13.01
N LEU A 13 -3.05 -0.41 -13.36
CA LEU A 13 -2.56 -1.72 -12.94
C LEU A 13 -2.18 -1.74 -11.46
N ALA A 14 -1.64 -0.65 -10.92
CA ALA A 14 -1.22 -0.55 -9.52
C ALA A 14 -2.41 -0.33 -8.55
N PHE A 15 -3.35 0.52 -8.96
CA PHE A 15 -4.40 1.14 -8.15
C PHE A 15 -5.75 1.21 -8.86
N GLY A 16 -5.96 0.48 -9.95
CA GLY A 16 -7.20 0.53 -10.71
C GLY A 16 -7.90 -0.82 -10.75
N ASP A 17 -8.92 -0.86 -11.60
CA ASP A 17 -9.76 -2.05 -11.84
C ASP A 17 -9.39 -2.78 -13.14
N VAL A 18 -8.25 -2.46 -13.75
CA VAL A 18 -7.83 -3.13 -14.98
C VAL A 18 -7.32 -4.53 -14.63
N PRO A 19 -7.84 -5.60 -15.27
CA PRO A 19 -7.30 -6.94 -15.10
C PRO A 19 -5.81 -6.95 -15.42
N HIS A 20 -5.01 -7.59 -14.57
CA HIS A 20 -3.59 -7.71 -14.85
C HIS A 20 -3.38 -8.58 -16.10
N PRO A 21 -2.53 -8.16 -17.04
CA PRO A 21 -2.26 -8.94 -18.24
C PRO A 21 -1.56 -10.25 -17.85
N GLU A 22 -1.74 -11.32 -18.63
CA GLU A 22 -1.23 -12.68 -18.36
C GLU A 22 0.23 -12.75 -17.90
N THR A 23 0.66 -13.88 -17.30
CA THR A 23 2.04 -14.08 -16.79
C THR A 23 3.14 -13.78 -17.81
N ARG A 24 2.88 -13.99 -19.11
CA ARG A 24 3.81 -13.66 -20.22
C ARG A 24 4.02 -12.15 -20.39
N SER A 25 3.14 -11.32 -19.84
CA SER A 25 3.16 -9.86 -19.93
C SER A 25 4.02 -9.16 -18.87
N ARG A 26 4.63 -9.90 -17.93
CA ARG A 26 5.55 -9.31 -16.93
C ARG A 26 6.72 -8.55 -17.58
N HIS A 27 7.27 -9.11 -18.67
CA HIS A 27 8.37 -8.49 -19.41
C HIS A 27 7.91 -7.22 -20.13
N ARG A 28 6.64 -7.18 -20.57
CA ARG A 28 6.04 -5.98 -21.18
C ARG A 28 5.83 -4.86 -20.16
N ILE A 29 5.42 -5.18 -18.93
CA ILE A 29 5.30 -4.18 -17.85
C ILE A 29 6.67 -3.54 -17.55
N VAL A 30 7.69 -4.37 -17.34
CA VAL A 30 9.07 -3.89 -17.13
C VAL A 30 9.56 -3.09 -18.33
N ALA A 31 9.36 -3.62 -19.54
CA ALA A 31 9.78 -2.97 -20.77
C ALA A 31 8.89 -1.79 -21.18
N ALA A 32 7.83 -1.44 -20.47
CA ALA A 32 7.05 -0.23 -20.75
C ALA A 32 7.49 0.96 -19.89
N ALA A 33 8.00 0.71 -18.69
CA ALA A 33 8.44 1.76 -17.79
C ALA A 33 9.73 2.42 -18.27
N ARG A 34 9.72 3.75 -18.39
CA ARG A 34 10.86 4.57 -18.84
C ARG A 34 11.21 5.68 -17.88
N THR A 35 10.24 6.16 -17.11
CA THR A 35 10.45 7.16 -16.06
C THR A 35 10.51 6.52 -14.67
N ASP A 36 11.09 7.23 -13.70
CA ASP A 36 11.14 6.77 -12.30
C ASP A 36 9.75 6.49 -11.72
N ARG A 37 8.77 7.33 -12.07
CA ARG A 37 7.37 7.16 -11.65
C ARG A 37 6.74 5.92 -12.27
N GLU A 38 6.95 5.70 -13.56
CA GLU A 38 6.48 4.48 -14.25
C GLU A 38 7.16 3.22 -13.68
N CYS A 39 8.46 3.26 -13.41
CA CYS A 39 9.20 2.17 -12.78
C CYS A 39 8.62 1.82 -11.40
N TRP A 40 8.30 2.84 -10.60
CA TRP A 40 7.65 2.64 -9.30
C TRP A 40 6.24 2.02 -9.45
N LEU A 41 5.38 2.57 -10.32
CA LEU A 41 4.03 2.03 -10.57
C LEU A 41 4.08 0.58 -11.07
N ALA A 42 4.99 0.28 -12.02
CA ALA A 42 5.24 -1.06 -12.51
C ALA A 42 5.67 -2.01 -11.37
N ALA A 43 6.54 -1.56 -10.47
CA ALA A 43 6.96 -2.35 -9.31
C ALA A 43 5.81 -2.64 -8.35
N VAL A 44 4.91 -1.68 -8.09
CA VAL A 44 3.70 -1.88 -7.26
C VAL A 44 2.80 -2.95 -7.87
N ALA A 45 2.56 -2.89 -9.19
CA ALA A 45 1.75 -3.86 -9.91
C ALA A 45 2.39 -5.26 -9.92
N LEU A 46 3.70 -5.37 -10.15
CA LEU A 46 4.44 -6.63 -10.10
C LEU A 46 4.43 -7.25 -8.70
N GLY A 47 4.61 -6.43 -7.67
CA GLY A 47 4.57 -6.86 -6.27
C GLY A 47 3.23 -7.45 -5.85
N ALA A 48 2.11 -6.85 -6.27
CA ALA A 48 0.76 -7.37 -6.02
C ALA A 48 0.57 -8.81 -6.53
N ARG A 49 1.22 -9.13 -7.65
CA ARG A 49 1.21 -10.44 -8.32
C ARG A 49 2.27 -11.42 -7.80
N GLY A 50 3.04 -11.01 -6.80
CA GLY A 50 4.10 -11.84 -6.23
C GLY A 50 5.39 -11.91 -7.05
N HIS A 51 5.56 -11.05 -8.06
CA HIS A 51 6.81 -10.95 -8.84
C HIS A 51 7.85 -10.08 -8.11
N TYR A 52 8.18 -10.44 -6.87
CA TYR A 52 9.00 -9.62 -5.98
C TYR A 52 10.41 -9.36 -6.50
N ALA A 53 11.03 -10.32 -7.20
CA ALA A 53 12.34 -10.13 -7.80
C ALA A 53 12.32 -9.05 -8.90
N ALA A 54 11.34 -9.11 -9.81
CA ALA A 54 11.19 -8.12 -10.89
C ALA A 54 10.86 -6.74 -10.33
N ALA A 55 9.98 -6.68 -9.32
CA ALA A 55 9.68 -5.43 -8.63
C ALA A 55 10.93 -4.86 -7.93
N ALA A 56 11.72 -5.70 -7.24
CA ALA A 56 12.94 -5.27 -6.58
C ALA A 56 13.98 -4.69 -7.57
N THR A 57 14.11 -5.26 -8.77
CA THR A 57 14.98 -4.72 -9.84
C THR A 57 14.59 -3.29 -10.24
N LEU A 58 13.29 -2.98 -10.27
CA LEU A 58 12.81 -1.62 -10.57
C LEU A 58 12.95 -0.67 -9.38
N LEU A 59 12.77 -1.16 -8.14
CA LEU A 59 12.78 -0.34 -6.93
C LEU A 59 14.20 0.04 -6.48
N GLN A 60 15.18 -0.87 -6.63
CA GLN A 60 16.53 -0.63 -6.11
C GLN A 60 17.20 0.62 -6.69
N PRO A 61 17.20 0.88 -8.02
CA PRO A 61 17.77 2.11 -8.57
C PRO A 61 17.13 3.39 -7.99
N LEU A 62 15.81 3.38 -7.80
CA LEU A 62 15.05 4.51 -7.23
C LEU A 62 15.43 4.78 -5.77
N ILE A 63 15.62 3.73 -4.97
CA ILE A 63 16.06 3.84 -3.57
C ILE A 63 17.46 4.48 -3.50
N HIS A 64 18.37 4.09 -4.38
CA HIS A 64 19.74 4.61 -4.40
C HIS A 64 19.86 5.98 -5.10
N GLY A 65 18.79 6.48 -5.72
CA GLY A 65 18.79 7.76 -6.45
C GLY A 65 19.50 7.71 -7.79
N ALA A 66 19.67 6.52 -8.39
CA ALA A 66 20.47 6.28 -9.59
C ALA A 66 19.86 6.80 -10.92
N GLY A 67 18.87 7.69 -10.87
CA GLY A 67 18.20 8.30 -12.03
C GLY A 67 17.66 9.71 -11.79
N ALA A 68 17.77 10.24 -10.57
CA ALA A 68 17.24 11.54 -10.24
C ALA A 68 18.31 12.62 -10.45
N GLY A 69 18.07 13.52 -11.42
CA GLY A 69 18.55 14.90 -11.23
C GLY A 69 18.04 15.40 -9.87
N ALA A 70 18.83 16.21 -9.17
CA ALA A 70 18.64 16.62 -7.78
C ALA A 70 17.38 17.51 -7.53
N GLY A 71 16.21 17.09 -7.99
CA GLY A 71 14.94 17.78 -7.89
C GLY A 71 13.94 17.09 -6.96
N SER A 72 12.95 17.89 -6.53
CA SER A 72 11.81 17.57 -5.66
C SER A 72 11.21 16.17 -5.75
N GLY A 73 10.92 15.71 -6.98
CA GLY A 73 10.25 14.43 -7.22
C GLY A 73 11.09 13.20 -6.87
N GLY A 74 12.42 13.34 -6.81
CA GLY A 74 13.33 12.23 -6.53
C GLY A 74 13.22 11.72 -5.09
N ALA A 75 13.05 12.61 -4.10
CA ALA A 75 12.91 12.24 -2.69
C ALA A 75 11.61 11.46 -2.43
N VAL A 76 10.51 11.91 -3.03
CA VAL A 76 9.20 11.25 -2.95
C VAL A 76 9.27 9.84 -3.53
N LEU A 77 9.76 9.68 -4.76
CA LEU A 77 9.84 8.38 -5.40
C LEU A 77 10.84 7.43 -4.71
N SER A 78 11.96 7.95 -4.20
CA SER A 78 12.91 7.18 -3.39
C SER A 78 12.26 6.65 -2.10
N SER A 79 11.50 7.50 -1.40
CA SER A 79 10.73 7.11 -0.21
C SER A 79 9.68 6.05 -0.53
N LEU A 80 8.83 6.30 -1.54
CA LEU A 80 7.80 5.35 -1.98
C LEU A 80 8.40 4.02 -2.43
N ALA A 81 9.56 4.04 -3.11
CA ALA A 81 10.25 2.82 -3.53
C ALA A 81 10.77 2.02 -2.33
N ALA A 82 11.37 2.69 -1.34
CA ALA A 82 11.83 2.05 -0.11
C ALA A 82 10.66 1.41 0.66
N SER A 83 9.55 2.12 0.86
CA SER A 83 8.35 1.57 1.52
C SER A 83 7.65 0.46 0.72
N THR A 84 7.72 0.50 -0.61
CA THR A 84 7.21 -0.58 -1.47
C THR A 84 8.05 -1.84 -1.31
N LEU A 85 9.39 -1.72 -1.32
CA LEU A 85 10.27 -2.85 -1.07
C LEU A 85 10.11 -3.38 0.36
N ALA A 86 9.93 -2.50 1.36
CA ALA A 86 9.64 -2.86 2.74
C ALA A 86 8.37 -3.72 2.82
N SER A 87 7.30 -3.30 2.13
CA SER A 87 6.06 -4.09 2.05
C SER A 87 6.30 -5.48 1.45
N HIS A 88 7.17 -5.64 0.45
CA HIS A 88 7.51 -6.96 -0.10
C HIS A 88 8.25 -7.84 0.92
N ARG A 89 9.15 -7.25 1.71
CA ARG A 89 9.84 -7.98 2.80
C ARG A 89 8.84 -8.43 3.86
N ARG A 90 7.91 -7.55 4.24
CA ARG A 90 6.85 -7.82 5.20
C ARG A 90 5.93 -8.97 4.77
N GLN A 91 5.55 -9.02 3.48
CA GLN A 91 4.73 -10.12 2.95
C GLN A 91 5.43 -11.49 3.00
N LEU A 92 6.74 -11.51 3.23
CA LEU A 92 7.53 -12.72 3.42
C LEU A 92 8.06 -12.83 4.86
N GLY A 93 7.39 -12.12 5.80
CA GLY A 93 7.67 -12.15 7.23
C GLY A 93 8.96 -11.47 7.69
N GLY A 94 9.67 -10.79 6.77
CA GLY A 94 10.92 -10.08 7.03
C GLY A 94 10.73 -8.71 7.70
N HIS A 95 10.03 -8.63 8.83
CA HIS A 95 9.68 -7.37 9.50
C HIS A 95 10.89 -6.51 9.89
N ALA A 96 11.97 -7.12 10.41
CA ALA A 96 13.17 -6.36 10.78
C ALA A 96 13.85 -5.71 9.57
N ALA A 97 13.85 -6.38 8.41
CA ALA A 97 14.38 -5.83 7.17
C ALA A 97 13.47 -4.74 6.60
N ALA A 98 12.15 -4.94 6.66
CA ALA A 98 11.16 -3.95 6.28
C ALA A 98 11.27 -2.68 7.14
N LEU A 99 11.49 -2.82 8.45
CA LEU A 99 11.59 -1.70 9.38
C LEU A 99 12.75 -0.76 9.03
N ARG A 100 13.89 -1.30 8.59
CA ARG A 100 15.03 -0.49 8.13
C ARG A 100 14.69 0.28 6.85
N LEU A 101 13.96 -0.33 5.93
CA LEU A 101 13.57 0.28 4.66
C LEU A 101 12.52 1.38 4.87
N ASP A 102 11.52 1.16 5.72
CA ASP A 102 10.53 2.20 6.06
C ASP A 102 11.15 3.33 6.90
N GLY A 103 12.14 3.03 7.73
CA GLY A 103 12.97 4.05 8.40
C GLY A 103 13.77 4.90 7.40
N LEU A 104 14.37 4.27 6.38
CA LEU A 104 15.04 4.97 5.28
C LEU A 104 14.05 5.85 4.49
N ALA A 105 12.86 5.33 4.17
CA ALA A 105 11.82 6.08 3.48
C ALA A 105 11.45 7.36 4.26
N LEU A 106 11.21 7.22 5.57
CA LEU A 106 10.93 8.37 6.43
C LEU A 106 12.09 9.36 6.49
N ALA A 107 13.33 8.89 6.57
CA ALA A 107 14.52 9.75 6.56
C ALA A 107 14.63 10.54 5.23
N ARG A 108 14.34 9.92 4.09
CA ARG A 108 14.36 10.57 2.77
C ARG A 108 13.33 11.69 2.68
N ILE A 109 12.10 11.44 3.11
CA ILE A 109 11.04 12.45 2.99
C ILE A 109 11.18 13.58 4.03
N THR A 110 11.76 13.30 5.20
CA THR A 110 12.02 14.32 6.23
C THR A 110 13.20 15.22 5.91
N ALA A 111 14.20 14.71 5.18
CA ALA A 111 15.33 15.50 4.69
C ALA A 111 15.03 16.26 3.38
N SER A 112 13.85 16.06 2.77
CA SER A 112 13.48 16.72 1.53
C SER A 112 13.25 18.23 1.76
N PRO A 113 13.85 19.12 0.93
CA PRO A 113 13.61 20.56 1.04
C PRO A 113 12.17 20.95 0.69
N ASP A 114 11.46 20.13 -0.10
CA ASP A 114 10.03 20.30 -0.41
C ASP A 114 9.13 19.60 0.61
N ARG A 115 9.55 19.57 1.87
CA ARG A 115 8.67 19.14 2.95
C ARG A 115 7.42 20.01 2.89
N PRO A 116 6.20 19.44 2.97
CA PRO A 116 5.01 20.27 3.11
C PRO A 116 5.18 21.13 4.37
N GLU A 117 5.37 22.44 4.18
CA GLU A 117 5.32 23.41 5.26
C GLU A 117 3.93 23.32 5.90
N PRO A 118 3.81 23.20 7.23
CA PRO A 118 2.52 23.35 7.89
C PRO A 118 2.07 24.81 7.76
N GLY A 119 1.32 25.08 6.69
CA GLY A 119 0.62 26.31 6.36
C GLY A 119 -0.54 25.96 5.43
N PRO A 120 -1.51 26.86 5.20
CA PRO A 120 -2.56 26.61 4.22
C PRO A 120 -1.89 26.36 2.88
N ALA A 121 -1.92 25.10 2.42
CA ALA A 121 -1.35 24.73 1.14
C ALA A 121 -2.02 25.60 0.09
N GLY A 122 -1.23 26.36 -0.67
CA GLY A 122 -1.67 26.78 -2.00
C GLY A 122 -2.09 25.52 -2.79
N PRO A 123 -2.96 25.64 -3.80
CA PRO A 123 -3.55 24.50 -4.51
C PRO A 123 -2.51 23.77 -5.38
N MET A 124 -1.47 23.19 -4.79
CA MET A 124 -0.77 22.07 -5.37
C MET A 124 -1.68 20.86 -5.18
N ALA A 125 -2.31 20.44 -6.28
CA ALA A 125 -3.23 19.32 -6.30
C ALA A 125 -2.55 18.09 -5.68
N GLN A 126 -3.06 17.63 -4.54
CA GLN A 126 -2.69 16.37 -3.93
C GLN A 126 -2.87 15.24 -4.94
N ASP A 127 -1.92 14.31 -4.98
CA ASP A 127 -2.09 13.16 -5.86
C ASP A 127 -3.15 12.24 -5.24
N ALA A 128 -4.22 11.94 -5.98
CA ALA A 128 -5.35 11.16 -5.48
C ALA A 128 -4.92 9.81 -4.88
N ASP A 129 -3.88 9.18 -5.44
CA ASP A 129 -3.34 7.90 -4.97
C ASP A 129 -2.24 8.07 -3.92
N GLY A 130 -1.89 9.31 -3.55
CA GLY A 130 -0.81 9.65 -2.64
C GLY A 130 0.57 9.37 -3.23
N VAL A 131 0.77 9.68 -4.51
CA VAL A 131 2.10 9.72 -5.16
C VAL A 131 2.73 11.12 -5.00
N ASP A 132 2.77 11.57 -3.76
CA ASP A 132 3.26 12.86 -3.30
C ASP A 132 3.96 12.74 -1.93
N ALA A 133 4.45 13.86 -1.39
CA ALA A 133 5.19 13.85 -0.13
C ALA A 133 4.33 13.41 1.08
N ALA A 134 3.05 13.78 1.10
CA ALA A 134 2.13 13.40 2.18
C ALA A 134 1.87 11.88 2.17
N GLY A 135 1.59 11.31 0.99
CA GLY A 135 1.42 9.87 0.81
C GLY A 135 2.69 9.08 1.10
N ALA A 136 3.86 9.58 0.69
CA ALA A 136 5.16 8.95 0.99
C ALA A 136 5.45 8.92 2.51
N TRP A 137 5.18 10.02 3.21
CA TRP A 137 5.29 10.09 4.67
C TRP A 137 4.33 9.13 5.38
N ALA A 138 3.07 9.09 4.95
CA ALA A 138 2.07 8.18 5.50
C ALA A 138 2.45 6.71 5.27
N ASP A 139 2.89 6.34 4.06
CA ASP A 139 3.34 4.98 3.73
C ASP A 139 4.51 4.54 4.62
N ALA A 140 5.50 5.42 4.83
CA ALA A 140 6.66 5.13 5.67
C ALA A 140 6.28 4.92 7.14
N LEU A 141 5.44 5.80 7.72
CA LEU A 141 4.98 5.66 9.11
C LEU A 141 4.08 4.45 9.32
N LEU A 142 3.13 4.19 8.41
CA LEU A 142 2.27 3.02 8.47
C LEU A 142 3.07 1.73 8.26
N GLY A 143 4.13 1.78 7.44
CA GLY A 143 5.09 0.70 7.28
C GLY A 143 5.86 0.40 8.57
N LEU A 144 6.41 1.43 9.21
CA LEU A 144 7.04 1.30 10.54
C LEU A 144 6.05 0.73 11.57
N ALA A 145 4.80 1.18 11.57
CA ALA A 145 3.77 0.66 12.48
C ALA A 145 3.53 -0.83 12.24
N ALA A 146 3.38 -1.26 10.99
CA ALA A 146 3.18 -2.67 10.64
C ALA A 146 4.38 -3.56 11.03
N ASP A 147 5.61 -3.06 10.97
CA ASP A 147 6.77 -3.83 11.42
C ASP A 147 6.93 -3.86 12.93
N ARG A 148 6.54 -2.79 13.64
CA ARG A 148 6.44 -2.81 15.10
C ARG A 148 5.42 -3.84 15.55
N LEU A 149 4.29 -3.95 14.86
CA LEU A 149 3.33 -5.01 15.09
C LEU A 149 3.95 -6.40 14.89
N GLY A 150 4.56 -6.65 13.72
CA GLY A 150 5.19 -7.94 13.41
C GLY A 150 6.42 -8.31 14.26
N THR A 151 6.93 -7.37 15.06
CA THR A 151 8.02 -7.56 16.04
C THR A 151 7.54 -7.52 17.49
N GLY A 152 6.22 -7.59 17.73
CA GLY A 152 5.64 -7.71 19.06
C GLY A 152 5.57 -6.39 19.84
N ARG A 153 5.37 -5.25 19.16
CA ARG A 153 5.27 -3.91 19.77
C ARG A 153 3.96 -3.20 19.35
N PRO A 154 2.78 -3.74 19.72
CA PRO A 154 1.48 -3.21 19.27
C PRO A 154 1.21 -1.76 19.74
N ASP A 155 1.66 -1.37 20.94
CA ASP A 155 1.47 0.00 21.43
C ASP A 155 2.18 1.06 20.57
N LEU A 156 3.41 0.75 20.14
CA LEU A 156 4.17 1.62 19.23
C LEU A 156 3.50 1.69 17.85
N ALA A 157 2.93 0.57 17.38
CA ALA A 157 2.17 0.54 16.13
C ALA A 157 0.94 1.45 16.24
N GLY A 158 0.17 1.35 17.32
CA GLY A 158 -0.99 2.19 17.59
C GLY A 158 -0.65 3.68 17.63
N GLY A 159 0.43 4.05 18.32
CA GLY A 159 0.91 5.44 18.39
C GLY A 159 1.32 6.01 17.02
N LEU A 160 1.97 5.21 16.17
CA LEU A 160 2.33 5.62 14.80
C LEU A 160 1.10 5.77 13.91
N VAL A 161 0.10 4.87 14.01
CA VAL A 161 -1.17 5.00 13.28
C VAL A 161 -1.92 6.26 13.71
N ALA A 162 -2.03 6.51 15.03
CA ALA A 162 -2.67 7.72 15.55
C ALA A 162 -2.00 8.99 15.01
N ARG A 163 -0.66 9.01 14.96
CA ARG A 163 0.10 10.13 14.39
C ARG A 163 -0.20 10.41 12.93
N VAL A 164 -0.34 9.37 12.11
CA VAL A 164 -0.72 9.52 10.70
C VAL A 164 -2.13 10.10 10.58
N LEU A 165 -3.08 9.59 11.37
CA LEU A 165 -4.47 10.06 11.35
C LEU A 165 -4.64 11.48 11.88
N SER A 166 -3.81 11.91 12.83
CA SER A 166 -3.80 13.29 13.35
C SER A 166 -3.03 14.27 12.47
N GLY A 167 -2.31 13.80 11.44
CA GLY A 167 -1.47 14.65 10.58
C GLY A 167 -0.28 15.29 11.29
N THR A 168 0.07 14.85 12.50
CA THR A 168 1.12 15.51 13.31
C THR A 168 2.51 15.02 12.93
N GLY A 169 3.24 15.82 12.14
CA GLY A 169 4.69 15.68 12.05
C GLY A 169 5.34 16.19 13.33
N SER A 170 5.94 15.32 14.15
CA SER A 170 6.80 15.74 15.26
C SER A 170 7.88 16.67 14.72
N ARG A 171 7.78 17.93 15.13
CA ARG A 171 8.91 18.85 15.16
C ARG A 171 9.83 18.31 16.24
N GLY A 172 11.03 17.88 15.85
CA GLY A 172 12.11 17.67 16.81
C GLY A 172 12.46 19.02 17.41
N GLY A 173 11.85 19.36 18.54
CA GLY A 173 12.34 20.42 19.40
C GLY A 173 13.66 19.94 19.97
N SER A 174 14.75 20.58 19.56
CA SER A 174 16.01 20.57 20.30
C SER A 174 15.68 20.95 21.74
N GLY A 175 15.72 19.96 22.64
CA GLY A 175 15.62 20.19 24.07
C GLY A 175 16.87 20.93 24.51
N ASP A 176 16.76 22.25 24.63
CA ASP A 176 17.66 23.01 25.48
C ASP A 176 17.26 22.69 26.93
N THR A 177 18.09 21.88 27.59
CA THR A 177 17.92 21.52 28.99
C THR A 177 18.35 22.71 29.86
N GLY A 178 17.43 23.63 30.07
CA GLY A 178 17.53 24.67 31.10
C GLY A 178 16.63 24.32 32.29
N ALA A 179 17.21 23.74 33.34
CA ALA A 179 16.53 23.51 34.61
C ALA A 179 16.37 24.83 35.40
N SER A 180 15.15 25.17 35.81
CA SER A 180 14.82 25.60 37.19
C SER A 180 13.36 26.09 37.34
N ASP A 181 12.58 25.31 38.10
CA ASP A 181 11.90 25.72 39.34
C ASP A 181 10.55 26.51 39.35
N ARG A 182 9.66 25.96 40.21
CA ARG A 182 8.49 26.50 40.93
C ARG A 182 7.12 26.75 40.26
N SER A 183 6.19 25.89 40.71
CA SER A 183 4.79 26.11 41.10
C SER A 183 4.07 27.40 40.67
N GLY A 184 3.00 27.24 39.90
CA GLY A 184 2.02 28.30 39.65
C GLY A 184 0.87 27.80 38.81
N ASP A 185 -0.24 27.52 39.48
CA ASP A 185 -1.57 27.28 38.92
C ASP A 185 -1.95 28.39 37.91
N ARG A 186 -2.21 28.01 36.65
CA ARG A 186 -3.07 28.77 35.74
C ARG A 186 -3.44 28.00 34.48
N ALA A 187 -4.76 27.92 34.29
CA ALA A 187 -5.49 27.53 33.10
C ALA A 187 -4.95 28.19 31.81
N GLY A 188 -5.05 27.45 30.71
CA GLY A 188 -4.79 27.96 29.36
C GLY A 188 -4.02 26.96 28.51
N THR A 189 -4.64 25.82 28.18
CA THR A 189 -4.21 25.03 27.02
C THR A 189 -4.53 25.87 25.78
N GLU A 190 -3.61 26.72 25.37
CA GLU A 190 -3.66 27.34 24.06
C GLU A 190 -3.52 26.22 23.03
N CYS A 191 -4.67 25.83 22.47
CA CYS A 191 -4.76 25.03 21.27
C CYS A 191 -3.86 25.67 20.21
N ALA A 192 -2.77 24.99 19.86
CA ALA A 192 -1.94 25.35 18.74
C ALA A 192 -2.85 25.54 17.51
N ALA A 193 -2.89 26.78 17.03
CA ALA A 193 -3.76 27.22 15.95
C ALA A 193 -3.62 26.33 14.70
N GLY A 194 -4.74 25.71 14.32
CA GLY A 194 -5.22 25.65 12.94
C GLY A 194 -4.27 25.16 11.85
N VAL A 195 -3.49 24.10 12.09
CA VAL A 195 -3.01 23.30 10.95
C VAL A 195 -4.13 22.33 10.62
N GLU A 196 -4.93 22.65 9.59
CA GLU A 196 -5.86 21.69 9.00
C GLU A 196 -5.08 20.39 8.70
N PRO A 197 -5.54 19.23 9.20
CA PRO A 197 -4.82 17.99 9.00
C PRO A 197 -4.64 17.77 7.50
N ALA A 198 -3.43 17.43 7.08
CA ALA A 198 -3.17 17.10 5.69
C ALA A 198 -4.17 16.02 5.24
N VAL A 199 -5.00 16.35 4.26
CA VAL A 199 -6.01 15.41 3.74
C VAL A 199 -5.28 14.18 3.22
N LEU A 200 -5.47 13.05 3.91
CA LEU A 200 -4.84 11.80 3.55
C LEU A 200 -5.46 11.25 2.25
N SER A 201 -4.61 10.78 1.34
CA SER A 201 -5.06 10.06 0.16
C SER A 201 -5.91 8.84 0.55
N TRP A 202 -6.79 8.38 -0.35
CA TRP A 202 -7.62 7.19 -0.09
C TRP A 202 -6.74 5.98 0.29
N ARG A 203 -5.58 5.83 -0.37
CA ARG A 203 -4.62 4.74 -0.11
C ARG A 203 -4.06 4.81 1.30
N SER A 204 -3.73 6.01 1.77
CA SER A 204 -3.22 6.25 3.13
C SER A 204 -4.29 5.96 4.18
N ARG A 205 -5.54 6.41 3.95
CA ARG A 205 -6.69 6.14 4.84
C ARG A 205 -6.97 4.64 4.95
N VAL A 206 -7.02 3.93 3.82
CA VAL A 206 -7.23 2.47 3.79
C VAL A 206 -6.12 1.73 4.54
N ARG A 207 -4.85 2.07 4.27
CA ARG A 207 -3.71 1.44 4.96
C ARG A 207 -3.70 1.74 6.47
N ALA A 208 -4.09 2.94 6.89
CA ALA A 208 -4.23 3.29 8.30
C ALA A 208 -5.32 2.45 8.98
N GLY A 209 -6.43 2.19 8.29
CA GLY A 209 -7.46 1.26 8.76
C GLY A 209 -6.94 -0.17 8.89
N TRP A 210 -6.16 -0.68 7.93
CA TRP A 210 -5.56 -2.02 8.02
C TRP A 210 -4.63 -2.16 9.22
N VAL A 211 -3.60 -1.31 9.30
CA VAL A 211 -2.61 -1.41 10.38
C VAL A 211 -3.23 -1.09 11.74
N GLY A 212 -4.18 -0.16 11.79
CA GLY A 212 -4.95 0.13 13.00
C GLY A 212 -5.81 -1.05 13.47
N ALA A 213 -6.45 -1.77 12.55
CA ALA A 213 -7.21 -2.97 12.87
C ALA A 213 -6.29 -4.09 13.38
N GLU A 214 -5.18 -4.33 12.69
CA GLU A 214 -4.19 -5.34 13.09
C GLU A 214 -3.57 -5.01 14.46
N ALA A 215 -3.28 -3.72 14.74
CA ALA A 215 -2.77 -3.28 16.04
C ALA A 215 -3.81 -3.47 17.16
N ALA A 216 -5.09 -3.16 16.90
CA ALA A 216 -6.17 -3.39 17.86
C ALA A 216 -6.35 -4.89 18.16
N LEU A 217 -6.25 -5.77 17.14
CA LEU A 217 -6.29 -7.22 17.34
C LEU A 217 -5.13 -7.71 18.22
N ALA A 218 -3.91 -7.26 17.97
CA ALA A 218 -2.76 -7.63 18.79
C ALA A 218 -2.85 -7.06 20.22
N GLY A 219 -3.56 -5.95 20.41
CA GLY A 219 -3.89 -5.39 21.73
C GLY A 219 -5.08 -6.07 22.42
N GLY A 220 -5.73 -7.07 21.80
CA GLY A 220 -6.87 -7.76 22.39
C GLY A 220 -8.20 -7.00 22.29
N ASP A 221 -8.31 -6.01 21.39
CA ASP A 221 -9.53 -5.22 21.15
C ASP A 221 -10.12 -5.50 19.75
N PRO A 222 -10.83 -6.63 19.58
CA PRO A 222 -11.42 -6.99 18.29
C PRO A 222 -12.58 -6.06 17.89
N GLN A 223 -13.24 -5.37 18.84
CA GLN A 223 -14.33 -4.46 18.52
C GLN A 223 -13.80 -3.20 17.81
N THR A 224 -12.73 -2.60 18.34
CA THR A 224 -12.05 -1.50 17.64
C THR A 224 -11.49 -1.99 16.30
N ALA A 225 -10.96 -3.21 16.24
CA ALA A 225 -10.45 -3.77 14.99
C ALA A 225 -11.52 -3.83 13.88
N VAL A 226 -12.74 -4.28 14.22
CA VAL A 226 -13.87 -4.28 13.27
C VAL A 226 -14.17 -2.87 12.80
N GLY A 227 -14.30 -1.90 13.71
CA GLY A 227 -14.57 -0.50 13.33
C GLY A 227 -13.51 0.10 12.40
N ARG A 228 -12.23 -0.21 12.63
CA ARG A 228 -11.11 0.23 11.77
C ARG A 228 -11.15 -0.43 10.38
N ALA A 229 -11.49 -1.71 10.33
CA ALA A 229 -11.58 -2.45 9.08
C ALA A 229 -12.81 -2.03 8.24
N GLU A 230 -13.95 -1.78 8.88
CA GLU A 230 -15.16 -1.23 8.22
C GLU A 230 -14.91 0.18 7.69
N ALA A 231 -14.21 1.04 8.45
CA ALA A 231 -13.80 2.35 7.97
C ALA A 231 -12.90 2.25 6.71
N ALA A 232 -11.97 1.29 6.66
CA ALA A 232 -11.15 1.06 5.47
C ALA A 232 -11.97 0.65 4.25
N LEU A 233 -13.02 -0.16 4.42
CA LEU A 233 -13.95 -0.52 3.33
C LEU A 233 -14.81 0.67 2.90
N ALA A 234 -15.27 1.49 3.86
CA ALA A 234 -16.08 2.67 3.57
C ALA A 234 -15.33 3.66 2.64
N VAL A 235 -14.03 3.87 2.86
CA VAL A 235 -13.17 4.69 1.99
C VAL A 235 -13.20 4.20 0.54
N LEU A 236 -13.27 2.88 0.32
CA LEU A 236 -13.31 2.30 -1.02
C LEU A 236 -14.68 2.42 -1.71
N ALA A 237 -15.74 2.65 -0.92
CA ALA A 237 -17.10 2.88 -1.40
C ALA A 237 -17.39 4.36 -1.68
N GLU A 238 -16.54 5.28 -1.21
CA GLU A 238 -16.68 6.71 -1.48
C GLU A 238 -16.60 7.00 -3.00
N PRO A 239 -17.53 7.80 -3.55
CA PRO A 239 -17.43 8.25 -4.93
C PRO A 239 -16.14 9.04 -5.13
N ALA A 240 -15.60 9.02 -6.35
CA ALA A 240 -14.51 9.92 -6.69
C ALA A 240 -14.92 11.36 -6.43
N ASP A 241 -14.04 12.10 -5.74
CA ASP A 241 -14.17 13.55 -5.69
C ASP A 241 -14.15 14.08 -7.13
N PRO A 242 -15.26 14.66 -7.63
CA PRO A 242 -15.33 15.19 -8.98
C PRO A 242 -14.41 16.41 -9.17
N ALA A 243 -13.96 17.06 -8.08
CA ALA A 243 -13.05 18.21 -8.11
C ALA A 243 -11.57 17.80 -8.22
N VAL A 244 -11.23 16.55 -7.92
CA VAL A 244 -9.91 15.99 -8.24
C VAL A 244 -10.03 15.36 -9.63
N PRO A 245 -9.42 15.95 -10.68
CA PRO A 245 -9.62 15.47 -12.03
C PRO A 245 -9.27 13.98 -12.13
N ALA A 246 -10.27 13.15 -12.40
CA ALA A 246 -10.06 11.76 -12.81
C ALA A 246 -9.20 11.79 -14.06
N HIS A 247 -7.90 11.46 -13.93
CA HIS A 247 -6.84 11.56 -14.94
C HIS A 247 -7.31 12.03 -16.32
N ALA A 248 -7.63 13.33 -16.44
CA ALA A 248 -7.92 13.95 -17.70
C ALA A 248 -6.59 14.15 -18.40
N ALA A 249 -6.48 13.65 -19.64
CA ALA A 249 -5.28 13.71 -20.45
C ALA A 249 -4.72 15.12 -20.55
N ALA A 250 -3.41 15.26 -20.32
CA ALA A 250 -2.67 16.50 -20.62
C ALA A 250 -2.68 16.78 -22.14
N PRO A 251 -2.62 18.05 -22.57
CA PRO A 251 -2.72 18.42 -23.97
C PRO A 251 -1.49 17.99 -24.77
N ALA A 252 -1.72 17.64 -26.03
CA ALA A 252 -0.77 17.01 -26.94
C ALA A 252 0.41 17.92 -27.32
N ALA A 253 1.63 17.37 -27.23
CA ALA A 253 2.72 17.76 -28.12
C ALA A 253 2.69 16.83 -29.34
N ALA A 254 2.70 17.41 -30.53
CA ALA A 254 2.53 16.73 -31.82
C ALA A 254 3.61 15.66 -32.06
N ALA A 255 3.21 14.50 -32.61
CA ALA A 255 4.11 13.51 -33.15
C ALA A 255 3.67 13.05 -34.55
N ASP A 256 4.70 12.92 -35.39
CA ASP A 256 4.79 12.58 -36.81
C ASP A 256 4.37 11.12 -37.12
N PRO A 257 3.72 10.77 -38.25
CA PRO A 257 3.23 9.43 -38.50
C PRO A 257 4.13 8.66 -39.47
N THR A 258 4.60 7.48 -39.08
CA THR A 258 4.80 6.32 -39.99
C THR A 258 5.19 5.08 -39.18
N ASP A 259 4.34 4.04 -39.16
CA ASP A 259 4.62 2.68 -39.67
C ASP A 259 3.43 1.73 -39.39
N PRO A 260 3.03 0.80 -40.31
CA PRO A 260 1.84 -0.04 -40.15
C PRO A 260 2.11 -1.53 -39.79
N ALA A 261 1.14 -2.08 -39.04
CA ALA A 261 0.61 -3.46 -39.06
C ALA A 261 1.37 -4.65 -38.43
N ALA A 262 0.75 -5.28 -37.40
CA ALA A 262 0.79 -6.71 -37.06
C ALA A 262 -0.43 -7.13 -36.19
N PRO A 263 -0.85 -8.41 -36.15
CA PRO A 263 -2.27 -8.81 -36.03
C PRO A 263 -2.80 -9.07 -34.61
N ALA A 264 -4.13 -9.18 -34.56
CA ALA A 264 -5.02 -9.19 -33.40
C ALA A 264 -4.81 -10.32 -32.37
N GLY A 265 -5.05 -9.99 -31.10
CA GLY A 265 -5.21 -10.95 -30.01
C GLY A 265 -4.16 -10.88 -28.90
N THR A 266 -3.68 -9.70 -28.51
CA THR A 266 -2.91 -9.53 -27.26
C THR A 266 -3.31 -8.23 -26.58
N ALA A 267 -3.40 -8.22 -25.25
CA ALA A 267 -3.60 -6.98 -24.50
C ALA A 267 -2.40 -6.06 -24.74
N ASP A 268 -2.56 -5.16 -25.72
CA ASP A 268 -1.59 -4.16 -26.10
C ASP A 268 -1.63 -3.04 -25.06
N LEU A 269 -0.47 -2.75 -24.46
CA LEU A 269 -0.29 -1.61 -23.56
C LEU A 269 -0.42 -0.27 -24.32
N ASN A 270 -0.69 -0.29 -25.64
CA ASN A 270 -1.01 0.87 -26.48
C ASN A 270 -2.45 0.89 -27.06
N GLY A 271 -3.29 -0.14 -26.83
CA GLY A 271 -4.67 -0.20 -27.37
C GLY A 271 -5.66 0.80 -26.73
N PRO A 272 -6.79 1.15 -27.36
CA PRO A 272 -7.73 2.15 -26.84
C PRO A 272 -8.33 1.72 -25.48
N ALA A 273 -8.42 2.63 -24.52
CA ALA A 273 -9.12 2.41 -23.26
C ALA A 273 -10.55 2.96 -23.32
N ASP A 274 -11.50 2.27 -22.70
CA ASP A 274 -12.87 2.73 -22.53
C ASP A 274 -12.92 3.89 -21.50
N PRO A 275 -13.37 5.09 -21.88
CA PRO A 275 -13.41 6.25 -20.99
C PRO A 275 -14.61 6.26 -20.02
N GLY A 276 -15.47 5.23 -20.00
CA GLY A 276 -16.80 5.32 -19.38
C GLY A 276 -17.12 4.48 -18.14
N ALA A 277 -16.28 3.55 -17.68
CA ALA A 277 -16.68 2.60 -16.64
C ALA A 277 -16.14 2.97 -15.24
N LEU A 278 -16.86 3.84 -14.52
CA LEU A 278 -16.69 4.04 -13.07
C LEU A 278 -17.33 2.85 -12.30
N GLY A 279 -16.66 1.71 -12.33
CA GLY A 279 -16.92 0.57 -11.43
C GLY A 279 -16.30 0.79 -10.04
N PRO A 280 -16.68 -0.01 -9.02
CA PRO A 280 -16.17 0.12 -7.66
C PRO A 280 -14.65 -0.05 -7.61
N ARG A 281 -13.99 0.81 -6.84
CA ARG A 281 -12.53 1.04 -6.82
C ARG A 281 -11.70 -0.20 -6.41
N VAL A 282 -10.47 -0.29 -6.93
CA VAL A 282 -9.31 -1.09 -6.47
C VAL A 282 -9.57 -2.52 -5.95
N PRO A 283 -9.74 -3.52 -6.82
CA PRO A 283 -9.99 -4.92 -6.43
C PRO A 283 -9.00 -5.47 -5.40
N ARG A 284 -7.71 -5.12 -5.53
CA ARG A 284 -6.67 -5.53 -4.58
C ARG A 284 -6.90 -4.96 -3.18
N HIS A 285 -7.19 -3.67 -3.07
CA HIS A 285 -7.38 -3.02 -1.78
C HIS A 285 -8.70 -3.49 -1.17
N ARG A 286 -9.74 -3.71 -1.97
CA ARG A 286 -10.99 -4.32 -1.53
C ARG A 286 -10.75 -5.72 -0.94
N ALA A 287 -10.15 -6.62 -1.70
CA ALA A 287 -9.87 -7.98 -1.21
C ALA A 287 -9.03 -7.96 0.07
N LYS A 288 -8.00 -7.11 0.15
CA LYS A 288 -7.23 -6.97 1.39
C LYS A 288 -8.06 -6.41 2.55
N SER A 289 -8.88 -5.39 2.33
CA SER A 289 -9.78 -4.85 3.36
C SER A 289 -10.80 -5.87 3.84
N GLU A 290 -11.37 -6.68 2.95
CA GLU A 290 -12.29 -7.77 3.28
C GLU A 290 -11.59 -8.82 4.16
N LEU A 291 -10.35 -9.21 3.84
CA LEU A 291 -9.57 -10.14 4.66
C LEU A 291 -9.27 -9.57 6.06
N VAL A 292 -8.94 -8.29 6.18
CA VAL A 292 -8.70 -7.64 7.48
C VAL A 292 -10.00 -7.59 8.30
N LEU A 293 -11.13 -7.25 7.68
CA LEU A 293 -12.43 -7.27 8.36
C LEU A 293 -12.81 -8.69 8.78
N ALA A 294 -12.62 -9.68 7.92
CA ALA A 294 -12.90 -11.07 8.24
C ALA A 294 -12.06 -11.56 9.43
N ALA A 295 -10.77 -11.22 9.49
CA ALA A 295 -9.92 -11.53 10.64
C ALA A 295 -10.43 -10.86 11.93
N ALA A 296 -10.87 -9.60 11.84
CA ALA A 296 -11.41 -8.87 12.99
C ALA A 296 -12.73 -9.46 13.51
N LEU A 297 -13.65 -9.81 12.60
CA LEU A 297 -14.92 -10.49 12.93
C LEU A 297 -14.68 -11.87 13.52
N ALA A 298 -13.74 -12.64 12.96
CA ALA A 298 -13.36 -13.95 13.47
C ALA A 298 -12.85 -13.87 14.92
N ALA A 299 -12.05 -12.84 15.22
CA ALA A 299 -11.52 -12.59 16.57
C ALA A 299 -12.57 -12.06 17.55
N ARG A 300 -13.52 -11.22 17.10
CA ARG A 300 -14.65 -10.76 17.92
C ARG A 300 -15.57 -11.92 18.30
N GLY A 301 -15.75 -12.87 17.39
CA GLY A 301 -16.49 -14.11 17.63
C GLY A 301 -18.00 -13.94 17.56
N GLY A 302 -18.73 -15.03 17.78
CA GLY A 302 -20.18 -15.11 17.57
C GLY A 302 -20.55 -15.77 16.24
N GLY A 303 -21.73 -16.40 16.20
CA GLY A 303 -22.17 -17.19 15.05
C GLY A 303 -22.30 -16.36 13.77
N GLN A 304 -22.93 -15.18 13.88
CA GLN A 304 -23.12 -14.27 12.75
C GLN A 304 -21.80 -13.70 12.23
N ASP A 305 -20.90 -13.28 13.12
CA ASP A 305 -19.58 -12.76 12.76
C ASP A 305 -18.73 -13.80 12.03
N ARG A 306 -18.77 -15.07 12.47
CA ARG A 306 -18.07 -16.16 11.78
C ARG A 306 -18.63 -16.42 10.38
N VAL A 307 -19.95 -16.36 10.21
CA VAL A 307 -20.58 -16.52 8.88
C VAL A 307 -20.16 -15.39 7.96
N ARG A 308 -20.29 -14.13 8.42
CA ARG A 308 -19.87 -12.94 7.66
C ARG A 308 -18.37 -12.96 7.33
N ALA A 309 -17.53 -13.40 8.26
CA ALA A 309 -16.10 -13.56 8.02
C ALA A 309 -15.81 -14.59 6.91
N GLY A 310 -16.54 -15.70 6.89
CA GLY A 310 -16.43 -16.71 5.83
C GLY A 310 -16.81 -16.14 4.45
N GLU A 311 -17.94 -15.44 4.36
CA GLU A 311 -18.42 -14.81 3.11
C GLU A 311 -17.41 -13.78 2.56
N LEU A 312 -16.82 -12.97 3.45
CA LEU A 312 -15.79 -12.00 3.07
C LEU A 312 -14.51 -12.68 2.56
N VAL A 313 -14.10 -13.79 3.18
CA VAL A 313 -12.92 -14.57 2.72
C VAL A 313 -13.18 -15.21 1.37
N ASP A 314 -14.36 -15.78 1.16
CA ASP A 314 -14.74 -16.40 -0.12
C ASP A 314 -14.76 -15.34 -1.24
N SER A 315 -15.37 -14.17 -0.99
CA SER A 315 -15.37 -13.05 -1.94
C SER A 315 -13.95 -12.56 -2.25
N ALA A 316 -13.10 -12.41 -1.23
CA ALA A 316 -11.71 -11.99 -1.43
C ALA A 316 -10.92 -13.04 -2.23
N LEU A 317 -11.11 -14.34 -1.98
CA LEU A 317 -10.46 -15.42 -2.72
C LEU A 317 -10.85 -15.42 -4.21
N GLU A 318 -12.12 -15.18 -4.52
CA GLU A 318 -12.60 -15.04 -5.90
C GLU A 318 -11.89 -13.87 -6.62
N VAL A 319 -11.83 -12.70 -5.98
CA VAL A 319 -11.11 -11.54 -6.53
C VAL A 319 -9.62 -11.84 -6.69
N ILE A 320 -9.00 -12.49 -5.72
CA ILE A 320 -7.58 -12.85 -5.75
C ILE A 320 -7.26 -13.77 -6.93
N GLU A 321 -8.11 -14.78 -7.16
CA GLU A 321 -7.94 -15.76 -8.23
C GLU A 321 -8.17 -15.13 -9.60
N THR A 322 -9.30 -14.44 -9.79
CA THR A 322 -9.67 -13.79 -11.05
C THR A 322 -8.68 -12.71 -11.47
N ARG A 323 -8.10 -11.99 -10.51
CA ARG A 323 -7.13 -10.89 -10.76
C ARG A 323 -5.67 -11.32 -10.66
N GLY A 324 -5.38 -12.57 -10.28
CA GLY A 324 -4.02 -13.07 -10.14
C GLY A 324 -3.20 -12.37 -9.05
N LEU A 325 -3.85 -11.96 -7.95
CA LEU A 325 -3.23 -11.24 -6.83
C LEU A 325 -2.50 -12.18 -5.87
N ARG A 326 -1.50 -12.90 -6.39
CA ARG A 326 -0.81 -14.01 -5.69
C ARG A 326 -0.26 -13.64 -4.32
N SER A 327 0.10 -12.37 -4.10
CA SER A 327 0.61 -11.87 -2.81
C SER A 327 -0.38 -12.01 -1.64
N LEU A 328 -1.69 -12.13 -1.93
CA LEU A 328 -2.78 -12.27 -0.96
C LEU A 328 -3.34 -13.70 -0.87
N SER A 329 -2.94 -14.62 -1.75
CA SER A 329 -3.52 -15.96 -1.80
C SER A 329 -3.25 -16.77 -0.53
N TRP A 330 -2.00 -16.83 -0.07
CA TRP A 330 -1.68 -17.62 1.13
C TRP A 330 -2.28 -17.07 2.44
N PRO A 331 -2.29 -15.75 2.74
CA PRO A 331 -2.93 -15.28 3.97
C PRO A 331 -4.45 -15.47 3.94
N ALA A 332 -5.09 -15.28 2.76
CA ALA A 332 -6.51 -15.58 2.60
C ALA A 332 -6.83 -17.06 2.86
N LEU A 333 -5.98 -17.97 2.38
CA LEU A 333 -6.13 -19.40 2.59
C LEU A 333 -5.88 -19.81 4.05
N LEU A 334 -4.94 -19.19 4.76
CA LEU A 334 -4.77 -19.45 6.20
C LEU A 334 -6.00 -19.00 6.98
N LEU A 335 -6.52 -17.80 6.69
CA LEU A 335 -7.74 -17.31 7.35
C LEU A 335 -8.97 -18.20 7.02
N ALA A 336 -9.10 -18.64 5.77
CA ALA A 336 -10.11 -19.63 5.37
C ALA A 336 -9.96 -20.95 6.16
N ALA A 337 -8.72 -21.38 6.41
CA ALA A 337 -8.45 -22.59 7.17
C ALA A 337 -8.86 -22.48 8.64
N ASP A 338 -8.73 -21.29 9.23
CA ASP A 338 -9.10 -21.02 10.63
C ASP A 338 -10.62 -20.90 10.81
N LEU A 339 -11.33 -20.43 9.78
CA LEU A 339 -12.79 -20.36 9.75
C LEU A 339 -13.45 -21.68 9.35
N ALA A 340 -12.71 -22.58 8.70
CA ALA A 340 -13.25 -23.82 8.17
C ALA A 340 -13.73 -24.79 9.26
N GLN A 341 -14.90 -25.38 9.04
CA GLN A 341 -15.40 -26.50 9.83
C GLN A 341 -15.00 -27.84 9.17
N GLY A 342 -14.64 -28.83 9.99
CA GLY A 342 -14.25 -30.17 9.54
C GLY A 342 -12.89 -30.23 8.83
N GLY A 343 -12.70 -31.21 7.94
CA GLY A 343 -11.42 -31.48 7.27
C GLY A 343 -10.96 -30.44 6.23
N ARG A 344 -11.78 -29.43 5.92
CA ARG A 344 -11.46 -28.39 4.91
C ARG A 344 -10.27 -27.52 5.31
N GLY A 345 -10.04 -27.30 6.61
CA GLY A 345 -8.92 -26.47 7.07
C GLY A 345 -7.53 -27.02 6.68
N ALA A 346 -7.35 -28.35 6.69
CA ALA A 346 -6.10 -28.98 6.27
C ALA A 346 -5.81 -28.76 4.76
N GLN A 347 -6.85 -28.78 3.93
CA GLN A 347 -6.72 -28.55 2.48
C GLN A 347 -6.32 -27.11 2.19
N HIS A 348 -6.92 -26.13 2.88
CA HIS A 348 -6.56 -24.72 2.75
C HIS A 348 -5.11 -24.46 3.19
N ARG A 349 -4.67 -25.01 4.33
CA ARG A 349 -3.27 -24.92 4.78
C ARG A 349 -2.30 -25.51 3.75
N ALA A 350 -2.58 -26.70 3.22
CA ALA A 350 -1.75 -27.31 2.19
C ALA A 350 -1.70 -26.47 0.89
N ARG A 351 -2.81 -25.83 0.49
CA ARG A 351 -2.83 -24.89 -0.64
C ARG A 351 -2.02 -23.62 -0.33
N ALA A 352 -2.11 -23.08 0.89
CA ALA A 352 -1.34 -21.91 1.32
C ALA A 352 0.18 -22.16 1.21
N THR A 353 0.68 -23.30 1.70
CA THR A 353 2.10 -23.68 1.56
C THR A 353 2.54 -23.79 0.09
N ARG A 354 1.70 -24.36 -0.80
CA ARG A 354 2.00 -24.41 -2.24
C ARG A 354 2.08 -23.00 -2.86
N GLU A 355 1.20 -22.09 -2.47
CA GLU A 355 1.25 -20.70 -2.94
C GLU A 355 2.49 -19.98 -2.45
N VAL A 356 2.89 -20.16 -1.19
CA VAL A 356 4.14 -19.61 -0.66
C VAL A 356 5.34 -20.13 -1.46
N HIS A 357 5.44 -21.44 -1.70
CA HIS A 357 6.51 -21.99 -2.53
C HIS A 357 6.53 -21.40 -3.95
N ALA A 358 5.37 -21.14 -4.54
CA ALA A 358 5.28 -20.49 -5.85
C ALA A 358 5.71 -19.02 -5.84
N LEU A 359 5.34 -18.27 -4.80
CA LEU A 359 5.80 -16.89 -4.58
C LEU A 359 7.31 -16.82 -4.43
N LEU A 360 7.90 -17.72 -3.63
CA LEU A 360 9.35 -17.75 -3.38
C LEU A 360 10.18 -18.00 -4.65
N ARG A 361 9.64 -18.72 -5.65
CA ARG A 361 10.30 -18.85 -6.96
C ARG A 361 10.45 -17.52 -7.70
N SER A 362 9.54 -16.58 -7.46
CA SER A 362 9.55 -15.23 -8.06
C SER A 362 10.16 -14.16 -7.14
N ALA A 363 10.72 -14.55 -5.99
CA ALA A 363 11.35 -13.66 -5.04
C ALA A 363 12.87 -13.56 -5.25
N ASP A 364 13.46 -12.43 -4.89
CA ASP A 364 14.92 -12.25 -4.90
C ASP A 364 15.59 -13.01 -3.73
N PRO A 365 16.93 -13.21 -3.76
CA PRO A 365 17.63 -14.02 -2.76
C PRO A 365 17.43 -13.57 -1.31
N GLU A 366 17.34 -12.26 -1.07
CA GLU A 366 17.13 -11.73 0.29
C GLU A 366 15.73 -12.06 0.80
N ALA A 367 14.71 -11.87 -0.03
CA ALA A 367 13.33 -12.26 0.32
C ALA A 367 13.22 -13.76 0.67
N ARG A 368 13.90 -14.64 -0.07
CA ARG A 368 13.86 -16.08 0.21
C ARG A 368 14.51 -16.42 1.56
N ARG A 369 15.65 -15.80 1.87
CA ARG A 369 16.32 -15.97 3.18
C ARG A 369 15.40 -15.52 4.31
N LEU A 370 14.80 -14.34 4.19
CA LEU A 370 13.89 -13.80 5.20
C LEU A 370 12.70 -14.74 5.43
N ALA A 371 12.11 -15.27 4.35
CA ALA A 371 10.97 -16.16 4.44
C ALA A 371 11.29 -17.44 5.22
N VAL A 372 12.42 -18.09 4.93
CA VAL A 372 12.86 -19.32 5.62
C VAL A 372 13.12 -19.08 7.10
N SER A 373 13.63 -17.91 7.47
CA SER A 373 13.91 -17.55 8.87
C SER A 373 12.69 -17.02 9.65
N SER A 374 11.55 -16.85 8.98
CA SER A 374 10.42 -16.13 9.55
C SER A 374 9.43 -17.05 10.27
N PRO A 375 9.02 -16.73 11.51
CA PRO A 375 7.95 -17.45 12.20
C PRO A 375 6.56 -17.23 11.56
N TRP A 376 6.42 -16.22 10.70
CA TRP A 376 5.16 -15.85 10.04
C TRP A 376 4.88 -16.65 8.76
N MET A 377 5.87 -17.40 8.26
CA MET A 377 5.77 -18.06 6.96
C MET A 377 5.41 -19.54 7.10
N PRO A 378 4.35 -20.03 6.43
CA PRO A 378 3.93 -21.44 6.50
C PRO A 378 4.75 -22.30 5.50
N ILE A 379 6.08 -22.32 5.69
CA ILE A 379 7.04 -23.05 4.84
C ILE A 379 7.30 -24.44 5.40
#